data_AF-A0A3D1J258-F1
#
_entry.id   AF-A0A3D1J258-F1
#
_cell.length_a   1.000
_cell.length_b   1.000
_cell.length_c   1.000
_cell.angle_alpha   90.00
_cell.angle_beta   90.00
_cell.angle_gamma   90.00
#
_symmetry.space_group_name_H-M   'P 1'
#
loop_
_entity.id
_entity.type
_entity.pdbx_description
1 polymer ?
#
loop_
_entity_poly.entity_id
_entity_poly.type
_entity_poly.pdbx_seq_one_letter_code
_entity_poly.pdbx_strand_id
1 'polypeptide(L)'
;AEQTGFIRVLTRWVLDRSAALCSELAAQGVRLKISINLSARDLLDLDLPAKFAEILARHHVESSSFCLEITESAIMDDPQRAQQTLEGLHAMGVDLSIDDFGTG
;
A
#
# COMPACT_ATOMS: atom_id res chain seq x y z
N ALA A 1 -9.54 -14.60 16.25
CA ALA A 1 -8.20 -14.52 15.62
C ALA A 1 -7.79 -13.05 15.48
N GLU A 2 -7.86 -12.33 16.59
CA GLU A 2 -7.57 -10.90 16.72
C GLU A 2 -6.05 -10.75 16.91
N GLN A 3 -5.33 -10.73 15.79
CA GLN A 3 -3.87 -10.73 15.73
C GLN A 3 -3.36 -9.31 15.44
N THR A 4 -2.99 -8.56 16.48
CA THR A 4 -2.63 -7.13 16.43
C THR A 4 -1.29 -6.79 15.77
N GLY A 5 -0.33 -7.71 15.75
CA GLY A 5 0.96 -7.52 15.07
C GLY A 5 1.11 -8.20 13.71
N PHE A 6 0.35 -9.29 13.45
CA PHE A 6 0.55 -10.10 12.26
C PHE A 6 0.09 -9.40 10.97
N ILE A 7 -0.95 -8.56 11.04
CA ILE A 7 -1.47 -7.91 9.85
C ILE A 7 -0.47 -6.93 9.24
N ARG A 8 0.24 -6.13 10.05
CA ARG A 8 1.28 -5.22 9.57
C ARG A 8 2.49 -5.97 9.00
N VAL A 9 2.88 -7.07 9.66
CA VAL A 9 3.94 -7.96 9.16
C VAL A 9 3.54 -8.56 7.81
N LEU A 10 2.27 -8.94 7.67
CA LEU A 10 1.74 -9.48 6.43
C LEU A 10 1.71 -8.43 5.32
N THR A 11 1.18 -7.22 5.57
CA THR A 11 1.15 -6.13 4.58
C THR A 11 2.56 -5.79 4.10
N ARG A 12 3.53 -5.66 5.03
CA ARG A 12 4.93 -5.42 4.66
C ARG A 12 5.52 -6.57 3.83
N TRP A 13 5.23 -7.81 4.20
CA TRP A 13 5.69 -8.98 3.45
C TRP A 13 5.08 -9.04 2.05
N VAL A 14 3.78 -8.74 1.91
CA VAL A 14 3.09 -8.67 0.61
C VAL A 14 3.71 -7.57 -0.26
N LEU A 15 3.89 -6.35 0.28
CA LEU A 15 4.53 -5.25 -0.45
C LEU A 15 5.92 -5.63 -0.97
N ASP A 16 6.75 -6.27 -0.13
CA ASP A 16 8.09 -6.69 -0.52
C ASP A 16 8.08 -7.79 -1.60
N ARG A 17 7.19 -8.78 -1.48
CA ARG A 17 7.05 -9.84 -2.49
C ARG A 17 6.48 -9.33 -3.81
N SER A 18 5.50 -8.44 -3.76
CA SER A 18 4.94 -7.80 -4.93
C SER A 18 5.97 -6.93 -5.64
N ALA A 19 6.82 -6.20 -4.91
CA ALA A 19 7.89 -5.41 -5.50
C ALA A 19 8.96 -6.30 -6.15
N ALA A 20 9.34 -7.40 -5.51
CA ALA A 20 10.24 -8.38 -6.13
C ALA A 20 9.64 -8.93 -7.45
N LEU A 21 8.37 -9.33 -7.44
CA LEU A 21 7.68 -9.83 -8.64
C LEU A 21 7.62 -8.77 -9.76
N CYS A 22 7.28 -7.52 -9.43
CA CYS A 22 7.28 -6.43 -10.40
C CYS A 22 8.67 -6.24 -11.04
N SER A 23 9.74 -6.31 -10.24
CA SER A 23 11.12 -6.20 -10.72
C SER A 23 11.49 -7.35 -11.66
N GLU A 24 11.17 -8.59 -11.27
CA GLU A 24 11.41 -9.80 -12.08
C GLU A 24 10.68 -9.77 -13.42
N LEU A 25 9.42 -9.30 -13.44
CA LEU A 25 8.63 -9.17 -14.66
C LEU A 25 9.12 -8.01 -15.53
N ALA A 26 9.50 -6.88 -14.92
CA ALA A 26 10.06 -5.74 -15.64
C ALA A 26 11.37 -6.11 -16.35
N ALA A 27 12.22 -6.92 -15.73
CA ALA A 27 13.43 -7.47 -16.35
C ALA A 27 13.13 -8.35 -17.59
N GLN A 28 11.92 -8.91 -17.68
CA GLN A 28 11.43 -9.68 -18.82
C GLN A 28 10.65 -8.82 -19.83
N GLY A 29 10.61 -7.48 -19.64
CA GLY A 29 9.88 -6.55 -20.49
C GLY A 29 8.38 -6.48 -20.21
N VAL A 30 7.90 -7.12 -19.15
CA VAL A 30 6.49 -7.12 -18.75
C VAL A 30 6.28 -6.08 -17.65
N ARG A 31 5.41 -5.10 -17.91
CA ARG A 31 5.00 -4.11 -16.90
C ARG A 31 3.67 -4.55 -16.29
N LEU A 32 3.67 -4.75 -14.97
CA LEU A 32 2.49 -5.15 -14.21
C LEU A 32 2.20 -4.09 -13.15
N LYS A 33 0.93 -3.72 -13.02
CA LYS A 33 0.42 -2.93 -11.91
C LYS A 33 -0.26 -3.85 -10.90
N ILE A 34 0.15 -3.79 -9.64
CA ILE A 34 -0.36 -4.65 -8.56
C ILE A 34 -1.25 -3.81 -7.62
N SER A 35 -2.47 -4.27 -7.40
CA SER A 35 -3.35 -3.75 -6.35
C SER A 35 -3.11 -4.47 -5.03
N ILE A 36 -2.96 -3.71 -3.93
CA ILE A 36 -2.82 -4.25 -2.57
C ILE A 36 -3.82 -3.55 -1.66
N ASN A 37 -4.62 -4.35 -0.95
CA ASN A 37 -5.54 -3.84 0.06
C ASN A 37 -4.78 -3.47 1.34
N LEU A 38 -5.03 -2.28 1.85
CA LEU A 38 -4.54 -1.80 3.14
C LEU A 38 -5.63 -1.98 4.19
N SER A 39 -5.23 -2.49 5.36
CA SER A 39 -6.12 -2.51 6.52
C SER A 39 -6.17 -1.15 7.20
N ALA A 40 -7.21 -0.88 8.00
CA ALA A 40 -7.26 0.30 8.87
C ALA A 40 -5.98 0.47 9.69
N ARG A 41 -5.43 -0.63 10.22
CA ARG A 41 -4.21 -0.62 11.03
C ARG A 41 -2.94 -0.24 10.26
N ASP A 42 -2.91 -0.48 8.95
CA ASP A 42 -1.82 -0.04 8.08
C ASP A 42 -1.90 1.48 7.89
N LEU A 43 -3.11 2.04 7.75
CA LEU A 43 -3.32 3.50 7.69
C LEU A 43 -2.97 4.23 8.97
N LEU A 44 -3.03 3.53 10.12
CA LEU A 44 -2.58 4.07 11.41
C LEU A 44 -1.05 4.01 11.60
N ASP A 45 -0.30 3.43 10.67
CA ASP A 45 1.16 3.37 10.71
C ASP A 45 1.76 4.53 9.90
N LEU A 46 2.11 5.63 10.57
CA LEU A 46 2.67 6.83 9.94
C LEU A 46 4.02 6.58 9.25
N ASP A 47 4.71 5.47 9.56
CA ASP A 47 5.95 5.09 8.89
C ASP A 47 5.70 4.27 7.61
N LEU A 48 4.45 3.88 7.31
CA LEU A 48 4.12 3.07 6.13
C LEU A 48 4.64 3.68 4.82
N PRO A 49 4.51 5.00 4.55
CA PRO A 49 5.05 5.61 3.33
C PRO A 49 6.57 5.42 3.24
N ALA A 50 7.30 5.68 4.34
CA ALA A 50 8.74 5.53 4.37
C ALA A 50 9.18 4.06 4.18
N LYS A 51 8.51 3.11 4.87
CA LYS A 51 8.75 1.67 4.72
C LYS A 51 8.48 1.21 3.29
N PHE A 52 7.45 1.74 2.63
CA PHE A 52 7.12 1.38 1.27
C PHE A 52 8.13 1.97 0.28
N ALA A 53 8.57 3.22 0.48
CA ALA A 53 9.64 3.83 -0.32
C ALA A 53 10.94 3.01 -0.26
N GLU A 54 11.32 2.50 0.92
CA GLU A 54 12.47 1.61 1.08
C GLU A 54 12.33 0.31 0.27
N ILE A 55 11.12 -0.26 0.21
CA ILE A 55 10.83 -1.48 -0.55
C ILE A 55 10.94 -1.20 -2.05
N LEU A 56 10.30 -0.13 -2.53
CA LEU A 56 10.36 0.27 -3.94
C LEU A 56 11.81 0.52 -4.39
N ALA A 57 12.59 1.25 -3.59
CA ALA A 57 13.99 1.54 -3.87
C ALA A 57 14.85 0.26 -3.90
N ARG A 58 14.63 -0.67 -2.96
CA ARG A 58 15.38 -1.94 -2.89
C ARG A 58 15.19 -2.82 -4.12
N HIS A 59 13.97 -2.84 -4.67
CA HIS A 59 13.63 -3.67 -5.83
C HIS A 59 13.71 -2.92 -7.17
N HIS A 60 14.09 -1.64 -7.14
CA HIS A 60 14.13 -0.75 -8.31
C HIS A 60 12.79 -0.70 -9.06
N VAL A 61 11.69 -0.56 -8.32
CA VAL A 61 10.33 -0.50 -8.88
C VAL A 61 9.74 0.90 -8.73
N GLU A 62 9.07 1.38 -9.77
CA GLU A 62 8.34 2.64 -9.72
C GLU A 62 7.05 2.52 -8.90
N SER A 63 6.71 3.57 -8.14
CA SER A 63 5.45 3.67 -7.39
C SER A 63 4.20 3.47 -8.26
N SER A 64 4.27 3.86 -9.53
CA SER A 64 3.23 3.67 -10.56
C SER A 64 2.88 2.20 -10.82
N SER A 65 3.73 1.26 -10.40
CA SER A 65 3.48 -0.18 -10.48
C SER A 65 2.55 -0.69 -9.37
N PHE A 66 2.10 0.20 -8.47
CA PHE A 66 1.25 -0.16 -7.35
C PHE A 66 -0.02 0.68 -7.30
N CYS A 67 -1.12 0.02 -6.93
CA CYS A 67 -2.35 0.63 -6.48
C CYS A 67 -2.60 0.18 -5.04
N LEU A 68 -2.79 1.11 -4.11
CA LEU A 68 -3.17 0.76 -2.74
C LEU A 68 -4.67 1.01 -2.58
N GLU A 69 -5.38 -0.05 -2.21
CA GLU A 69 -6.83 -0.07 -2.05
C GLU A 69 -7.19 0.08 -0.56
N ILE A 70 -8.14 0.97 -0.29
CA ILE A 70 -8.56 1.35 1.06
C ILE A 70 -10.09 1.35 1.10
N THR A 71 -10.71 0.80 2.14
CA THR A 71 -12.16 0.96 2.33
C THR A 71 -12.48 2.27 3.06
N GLU A 72 -13.66 2.86 2.87
CA GLU A 72 -14.06 4.07 3.59
C GLU A 72 -14.02 3.83 5.11
N SER A 73 -14.50 2.65 5.53
CA SER A 73 -14.48 2.22 6.94
C SER A 73 -13.06 2.20 7.53
N ALA A 74 -12.03 1.92 6.74
CA ALA A 74 -10.64 1.92 7.21
C ALA A 74 -10.12 3.33 7.49
N ILE A 75 -10.64 4.35 6.80
CA ILE A 75 -10.31 5.76 7.03
C ILE A 75 -11.03 6.28 8.27
N MET A 76 -12.26 5.84 8.51
CA MET A 76 -13.14 6.38 9.55
C MET A 76 -12.72 6.04 10.99
N ASP A 77 -11.83 5.06 11.21
CA ASP A 77 -11.35 4.67 12.55
C ASP A 77 -10.53 5.78 13.24
N ASP A 78 -9.58 6.39 12.50
CA ASP A 78 -8.87 7.61 12.90
C ASP A 78 -8.54 8.43 11.64
N PRO A 79 -9.47 9.31 11.21
CA PRO A 79 -9.35 10.04 9.96
C PRO A 79 -8.10 10.91 9.87
N GLN A 80 -7.64 11.47 11.01
CA GLN A 80 -6.47 12.35 11.01
C GLN A 80 -5.20 11.57 10.71
N ARG A 81 -5.00 10.42 11.36
CA ARG A 81 -3.82 9.57 11.09
C ARG A 81 -3.89 8.93 9.72
N ALA A 82 -5.06 8.44 9.32
CA ALA A 82 -5.26 7.86 8.00
C ALA A 82 -4.93 8.88 6.90
N GLN A 83 -5.41 10.13 7.03
CA GLN A 83 -5.12 11.21 6.10
C GLN A 83 -3.61 11.47 5.98
N GLN A 84 -2.87 11.53 7.09
CA GLN A 84 -1.42 11.74 7.07
C GLN A 84 -0.68 10.62 6.32
N THR A 85 -1.06 9.37 6.56
CA THR A 85 -0.47 8.22 5.86
C THR A 85 -0.81 8.25 4.37
N LEU A 86 -2.07 8.54 4.01
CA LEU A 86 -2.51 8.64 2.62
C LEU A 86 -1.82 9.77 1.86
N GLU A 87 -1.64 10.93 2.48
CA GLU A 87 -0.87 12.06 1.91
C GLU A 87 0.57 11.66 1.65
N GLY A 88 1.22 10.94 2.58
CA GLY A 88 2.56 10.41 2.39
C GLY A 88 2.66 9.45 1.22
N LEU A 89 1.71 8.52 1.09
CA LEU A 89 1.65 7.58 -0.04
C LEU A 89 1.37 8.28 -1.37
N HIS A 90 0.46 9.26 -1.37
CA HIS A 90 0.13 10.05 -2.55
C HIS A 90 1.33 10.89 -3.03
N ALA A 91 2.07 11.50 -2.11
CA ALA A 91 3.27 12.28 -2.42
C ALA A 91 4.39 11.44 -3.06
N MET A 92 4.40 10.12 -2.83
CA MET A 92 5.30 9.19 -3.52
C MET A 92 4.88 8.91 -4.97
N GLY A 93 3.70 9.36 -5.41
CA GLY A 93 3.15 9.04 -6.72
C GLY A 93 2.63 7.61 -6.82
N VAL A 94 2.16 7.05 -5.69
CA VAL A 94 1.45 5.75 -5.66
C VAL A 94 -0.01 5.99 -5.98
N ASP A 95 -0.61 5.13 -6.80
CA ASP A 95 -2.04 5.21 -7.06
C ASP A 95 -2.82 4.73 -5.84
N LEU A 96 -3.78 5.54 -5.38
CA LEU A 96 -4.65 5.21 -4.26
C LEU A 96 -6.07 5.02 -4.78
N SER A 97 -6.73 3.96 -4.35
CA SER A 97 -8.13 3.67 -4.66
C SER A 97 -8.92 3.52 -3.37
N ILE A 98 -10.05 4.21 -3.27
CA ILE A 98 -10.99 4.02 -2.16
C ILE A 98 -12.09 3.09 -2.68
N ASP A 99 -12.19 1.90 -2.12
CA ASP A 99 -13.20 0.90 -2.46
C ASP A 99 -14.46 1.20 -1.64
N ASP A 100 -15.33 2.07 -2.20
CA ASP A 100 -16.73 2.29 -1.81
C ASP A 100 -17.47 3.14 -2.87
N PHE A 101 -17.79 2.55 -4.04
CA PHE A 101 -18.77 3.12 -4.97
C PHE A 101 -19.96 2.16 -5.11
N GLY A 102 -20.89 2.20 -4.14
CA GLY A 102 -22.07 1.33 -4.18
C GLY A 102 -22.99 1.43 -2.97
N THR A 103 -23.63 2.58 -2.74
CA THR A 103 -25.02 2.74 -2.24
C THR A 103 -25.35 4.23 -2.12
N GLY A 104 -25.54 4.88 -3.27
CA GLY A 104 -26.48 5.99 -3.42
C GLY A 104 -27.72 5.48 -4.14
#